data_AF-A0A946HAZ8-F1
#
_entry.id   AF-A0A946HAZ8-F1
#
_cell.length_a   1.000
_cell.length_b   1.000
_cell.length_c   1.000
_cell.angle_alpha   90.00
_cell.angle_beta   90.00
_cell.angle_gamma   90.00
#
_symmetry.space_group_name_H-M   'P 1'
#
loop_
_entity.id
_entity.type
_entity.pdbx_description
1 polymer ?
#
loop_
_entity_poly.entity_id
_entity_poly.type
_entity_poly.pdbx_seq_one_letter_code
_entity_poly.pdbx_strand_id
1 'polypeptide(L)' 'MTASLGTDGFFTQALGERDPEIFAAIGAELGRQRDEIELIASENIVS' A
#
# COMPACT_ATOMS: atom_id res chain seq x y z
N MET A 1 18.82 26.08 -16.36
CA MET A 1 19.02 24.80 -15.65
C MET A 1 17.66 24.33 -15.19
N THR A 2 17.06 23.35 -15.87
CA THR A 2 15.82 22.71 -15.40
C THR A 2 16.23 21.62 -14.42
N ALA A 3 15.88 21.78 -13.13
CA ALA A 3 16.08 20.74 -12.15
C ALA A 3 15.29 19.50 -12.59
N SER A 4 15.97 18.36 -12.70
CA SER A 4 15.31 17.06 -12.73
C SER A 4 14.58 16.91 -11.40
N LEU A 5 13.24 16.94 -11.44
CA LEU A 5 12.44 16.41 -10.35
C LEU A 5 12.82 14.94 -10.26
N GLY A 6 13.43 14.50 -9.17
CA GLY A 6 13.93 13.12 -8.98
C GLY A 6 12.82 12.07 -8.88
N THR A 7 11.86 12.11 -9.80
CA THR A 7 10.71 11.21 -9.94
C THR A 7 11.03 10.02 -10.83
N ASP A 8 12.28 9.88 -11.28
CA ASP A 8 12.67 8.75 -12.12
C ASP A 8 12.39 7.44 -11.37
N GLY A 9 11.60 6.56 -11.99
CA GLY A 9 11.11 5.34 -11.35
C GLY A 9 10.00 5.52 -10.30
N PHE A 10 9.71 6.73 -9.80
CA PHE A 10 8.75 6.92 -8.70
C PHE A 10 7.32 6.46 -9.05
N PHE A 11 6.86 6.73 -10.28
CA PHE A 11 5.52 6.37 -10.74
C PHE A 11 5.44 5.01 -11.46
N THR A 12 6.57 4.34 -11.65
CA THR A 12 6.66 3.12 -12.47
C THR A 12 7.23 1.91 -11.74
N GLN A 13 8.04 2.11 -10.69
CA GLN A 13 8.53 1.02 -9.84
C GLN A 13 7.38 0.41 -9.02
N ALA A 14 7.49 -0.89 -8.75
CA ALA A 14 6.56 -1.54 -7.85
C ALA A 14 6.73 -1.01 -6.41
N LEU A 15 5.63 -0.88 -5.67
CA LEU A 15 5.65 -0.39 -4.29
C LEU A 15 6.58 -1.23 -3.40
N GLY A 16 6.56 -2.56 -3.55
CA GLY A 16 7.43 -3.44 -2.78
C GLY A 16 8.93 -3.29 -3.06
N GLU A 17 9.31 -2.73 -4.20
CA GLU A 17 10.72 -2.41 -4.51
C GLU A 17 11.12 -1.04 -3.98
N ARG A 18 10.21 -0.06 -4.10
CA ARG A 18 10.46 1.33 -3.69
C ARG A 18 10.37 1.53 -2.18
N ASP A 19 9.36 0.93 -1.57
CA ASP A 19 9.04 1.03 -0.15
C ASP A 19 8.58 -0.33 0.41
N PRO A 20 9.55 -1.21 0.74
CA PRO A 20 9.26 -2.52 1.31
C PRO A 20 8.53 -2.46 2.65
N GLU A 21 8.73 -1.39 3.44
CA GLU A 21 8.13 -1.23 4.76
C GLU A 21 6.63 -0.96 4.65
N ILE A 22 6.23 -0.01 3.80
CA ILE A 22 4.80 0.25 3.52
C ILE A 22 4.14 -0.98 2.89
N PHE A 23 4.82 -1.64 1.94
CA PHE A 23 4.30 -2.85 1.32
C PHE A 23 4.03 -3.96 2.35
N ALA A 24 4.95 -4.17 3.30
CA ALA A 24 4.77 -5.12 4.40
C ALA A 24 3.60 -4.75 5.31
N ALA A 25 3.44 -3.46 5.64
CA ALA A 25 2.32 -2.99 6.46
C ALA A 25 0.95 -3.24 5.79
N ILE A 26 0.84 -2.99 4.49
CA ILE A 26 -0.38 -3.30 3.70
C ILE A 26 -0.66 -4.81 3.74
N GLY A 27 0.38 -5.64 3.59
CA GLY A 27 0.24 -7.10 3.66
C GLY A 27 -0.24 -7.60 5.03
N ALA A 28 0.26 -7.02 6.12
CA ALA A 28 -0.17 -7.34 7.47
C ALA A 28 -1.65 -6.96 7.71
N GLU A 29 -2.07 -5.77 7.27
CA GLU A 29 -3.46 -5.32 7.38
C GLU A 29 -4.41 -6.17 6.53
N LEU A 30 -3.99 -6.58 5.33
CA LEU A 30 -4.75 -7.54 4.52
C LEU A 30 -4.91 -8.88 5.24
N GLY A 31 -3.90 -9.33 5.98
CA GLY A 31 -4.00 -10.49 6.86
C GLY A 31 -5.07 -10.30 7.94
N ARG A 32 -5.00 -9.18 8.68
CA ARG A 32 -6.00 -8.83 9.69
C ARG A 32 -7.43 -8.87 9.13
N GLN A 33 -7.66 -8.23 8.00
CA GLN A 33 -8.99 -8.17 7.36
C GLN A 33 -9.52 -9.53 6.89
N ARG A 34 -8.63 -10.50 6.61
CA ARG A 34 -9.01 -11.85 6.15
C ARG A 34 -9.20 -12.84 7.29
N ASP A 35 -8.40 -12.70 8.34
CA ASP A 35 -8.35 -13.67 9.44
C ASP A 35 -9.30 -13.29 10.59
N GLU A 36 -9.71 -12.02 10.69
CA GLU A 36 -10.65 -11.52 11.68
C GLU A 36 -12.07 -11.36 11.13
N ILE A 37 -13.06 -11.36 12.03
CA ILE A 37 -14.45 -11.05 11.70
C ILE A 37 -14.68 -9.56 11.94
N GLU A 38 -14.91 -8.80 10.87
CA GLU A 38 -15.23 -7.38 10.95
C GLU A 38 -16.72 -7.16 11.24
N LEU A 39 -17.03 -6.53 12.37
CA LEU A 39 -18.40 -6.29 12.86
C LEU A 39 -18.76 -4.80 12.94
N ILE A 40 -17.86 -3.92 12.49
CA ILE A 40 -18.09 -2.48 12.47
C ILE A 40 -19.04 -2.15 11.32
N ALA A 41 -20.26 -1.73 11.65
CA ALA A 41 -21.33 -1.47 10.68
C ALA A 41 -21.02 -0.37 9.64
N SER A 42 -20.07 0.51 9.93
CA SER A 42 -19.63 1.57 9.01
C SER A 42 -18.56 1.12 8.01
N GLU A 43 -17.95 -0.05 8.21
CA GLU A 43 -16.86 -0.55 7.38
C GLU A 43 -17.35 -1.58 6.36
N ASN A 44 -16.64 -1.70 5.24
CA ASN A 44 -16.96 -2.65 4.18
C ASN A 44 -15.71 -2.95 3.33
N ILE A 45 -15.70 -4.08 2.62
CA ILE A 45 -14.63 -4.44 1.67
C ILE A 45 -15.06 -4.08 0.26
N VAL A 46 -14.25 -3.28 -0.43
CA VAL A 46 -14.49 -2.87 -1.82
C VAL A 46 -14.01 -3.93 -2.81
N SER A 47 -14.72 -4.07 -3.94
CA SER A 47 -14.36 -4.94 -5.07
C SER A 47 -13.29 -4.34 -5.97
#